data_AF-A0A973CNC5-F1
#
_entry.id   AF-A0A973CNC5-F1
#
_cell.length_a   1.000
_cell.length_b   1.000
_cell.length_c   1.000
_cell.angle_alpha   90.00
_cell.angle_beta   90.00
_cell.angle_gamma   90.00
#
_symmetry.space_group_name_H-M   'P 1'
#
loop_
_entity.id
_entity.type
_entity.pdbx_description
1 polymer ?
#
loop_
_entity_poly.entity_id
_entity_poly.type
_entity_poly.pdbx_seq_one_letter_code
_entity_poly.pdbx_strand_id
1 'polypeptide(L)'
;MVLDGTPPEAVEQIMELEITNLEERHMIGHSIFKNMGSYAPAFGMIGTLMGLVNMLQNLDDPSKIGAGMAVALLTTFYGAIFANLICIPF
;
A
#
# COMPACT_ATOMS: atom_id res chain seq x y z
N MET A 1 -29.61 1.26 28.06
CA MET A 1 -28.92 2.42 28.69
C MET A 1 -29.88 3.55 28.97
N VAL A 2 -30.36 4.29 27.96
CA VAL A 2 -31.28 5.43 28.18
C VAL A 2 -32.62 5.01 28.83
N LEU A 3 -33.14 3.84 28.48
CA LEU A 3 -34.35 3.26 29.09
C LEU A 3 -34.11 2.64 30.49
N ASP A 4 -32.83 2.41 30.86
CA ASP A 4 -32.42 1.78 32.13
C ASP A 4 -32.06 2.82 33.21
N GLY A 5 -32.23 4.11 32.92
CA GLY A 5 -31.97 5.20 33.88
C GLY A 5 -30.49 5.58 34.06
N THR A 6 -29.60 5.21 33.11
CA THR A 6 -28.21 5.71 33.13
C THR A 6 -28.19 7.24 32.94
N PRO A 7 -27.44 7.99 33.75
CA PRO A 7 -27.38 9.44 33.64
C PRO A 7 -26.85 9.87 32.26
N PRO A 8 -27.37 10.95 31.67
CA PRO A 8 -27.01 11.39 30.32
C PRO A 8 -25.49 11.56 30.13
N GLU A 9 -24.80 12.09 31.14
CA GLU A 9 -23.34 12.30 31.07
C GLU A 9 -22.56 10.98 30.96
N ALA A 10 -23.03 9.91 31.60
CA ALA A 10 -22.40 8.60 31.49
C ALA A 10 -22.63 7.96 30.12
N VAL A 11 -23.80 8.21 29.50
CA VAL A 11 -24.10 7.73 28.14
C VAL A 11 -23.21 8.44 27.13
N GLU A 12 -23.02 9.75 27.28
CA GLU A 12 -22.13 10.55 26.43
C GLU A 12 -20.68 10.05 26.48
N GLN A 13 -20.14 9.86 27.69
CA GLN A 13 -18.77 9.33 27.86
C GLN A 13 -18.57 7.94 27.24
N ILE A 14 -19.57 7.07 27.35
CA ILE A 14 -19.50 5.72 26.76
C ILE A 14 -19.54 5.81 25.23
N MET A 15 -20.38 6.68 24.66
CA MET A 15 -20.45 6.89 23.22
C MET A 15 -19.15 7.46 22.65
N GLU A 16 -18.52 8.43 23.33
CA GLU A 16 -17.22 8.98 22.94
C GLU A 16 -16.12 7.91 22.96
N LEU A 17 -16.13 7.04 23.99
CA LEU A 17 -15.21 5.93 24.09
C LEU A 17 -15.42 4.90 22.96
N GLU A 18 -16.68 4.61 22.61
CA GLU A 18 -16.99 3.72 21.48
C GLU A 18 -16.52 4.30 20.15
N ILE A 19 -16.72 5.60 19.90
CA ILE A 19 -16.23 6.28 18.70
C ILE A 19 -14.71 6.18 18.61
N THR A 20 -14.01 6.46 19.71
CA THR A 20 -12.54 6.40 19.76
C THR A 20 -12.02 4.99 19.45
N ASN A 21 -12.60 3.97 20.08
CA ASN A 21 -12.23 2.58 19.82
C ASN A 21 -12.52 2.16 18.37
N LEU A 22 -13.62 2.66 17.80
CA LEU A 22 -13.98 2.40 16.41
C LEU A 22 -12.98 3.04 15.45
N GLU A 23 -12.59 4.29 15.69
CA GLU A 23 -11.54 5.00 14.93
C GLU A 23 -10.20 4.26 14.99
N GLU A 24 -9.74 3.87 16.19
CA GLU A 24 -8.49 3.11 16.34
C GLU A 24 -8.49 1.82 15.53
N ARG A 25 -9.60 1.08 15.56
CA ARG A 25 -9.74 -0.16 14.78
C ARG A 25 -9.69 0.11 13.27
N HIS A 26 -10.32 1.19 12.79
CA HIS A 26 -10.26 1.57 11.38
C HIS A 26 -8.87 2.08 10.97
N MET A 27 -8.17 2.80 11.85
CA MET A 27 -6.80 3.26 11.62
C MET A 27 -5.84 2.09 11.35
N ILE A 28 -6.02 0.95 12.03
CA ILE A 28 -5.20 -0.25 11.77
C ILE A 28 -5.34 -0.67 10.31
N GLY A 29 -6.57 -0.82 9.80
CA GLY A 29 -6.82 -1.19 8.41
C GLY A 29 -6.24 -0.17 7.42
N HIS A 30 -6.52 1.11 7.64
CA HIS A 30 -5.98 2.20 6.81
C HIS A 30 -4.44 2.23 6.81
N SER A 31 -3.81 2.00 7.96
CA SER A 31 -2.34 2.00 8.07
C SER A 31 -1.69 0.92 7.21
N ILE A 32 -2.34 -0.25 7.06
CA ILE A 32 -1.84 -1.34 6.22
C ILE A 32 -1.84 -0.90 4.75
N PHE A 33 -2.96 -0.38 4.25
CA PHE A 33 -3.06 0.10 2.86
C PHE A 33 -2.12 1.27 2.57
N LYS A 34 -2.01 2.23 3.50
CA LYS A 34 -1.06 3.34 3.41
C LYS A 34 0.40 2.86 3.31
N ASN A 35 0.79 1.90 4.14
CA ASN A 35 2.13 1.34 4.12
C ASN A 35 2.39 0.54 2.84
N MET A 36 1.43 -0.28 2.41
CA MET A 36 1.51 -1.01 1.14
C MET A 36 1.63 -0.08 -0.07
N GLY A 37 0.89 1.03 -0.09
CA GLY A 37 0.99 2.05 -1.14
C GLY A 37 2.35 2.74 -1.17
N SER A 38 3.00 2.86 -0.02
CA SER A 38 4.35 3.42 0.08
C SER A 38 5.43 2.42 -0.37
N TYR A 39 5.25 1.13 -0.11
CA TYR A 39 6.22 0.09 -0.46
C TYR A 39 6.10 -0.41 -1.91
N ALA A 40 4.91 -0.39 -2.50
CA ALA A 40 4.69 -0.92 -3.85
C ALA A 40 5.57 -0.28 -4.95
N PRO A 41 5.79 1.06 -4.98
CA PRO A 41 6.71 1.68 -5.93
C PRO A 41 8.17 1.29 -5.66
N ALA A 42 8.54 1.08 -4.39
CA ALA A 42 9.89 0.63 -4.02
C ALA A 42 10.19 -0.77 -4.58
N PHE A 43 9.23 -1.69 -4.54
CA PHE A 43 9.35 -2.99 -5.21
C PHE A 43 9.46 -2.85 -6.75
N GLY A 44 8.76 -1.89 -7.35
CA GLY A 44 8.92 -1.56 -8.76
C GLY A 44 10.33 -1.15 -9.14
N MET A 45 10.98 -0.30 -8.30
CA MET A 45 12.38 0.09 -8.46
C MET A 45 13.36 -1.07 -8.22
N ILE A 46 13.05 -2.03 -7.35
CA ILE A 46 13.88 -3.25 -7.23
C ILE A 46 13.84 -4.06 -8.54
N GLY A 47 12.67 -4.14 -9.18
CA GLY A 47 12.53 -4.80 -10.46
C GLY A 47 13.28 -4.12 -11.61
N THR A 48 13.43 -2.77 -11.59
CA THR A 48 14.29 -2.08 -12.57
C THR A 48 15.74 -2.47 -12.41
N LEU A 49 16.23 -2.55 -11.16
CA LEU A 49 17.58 -3.00 -10.89
C LEU A 49 17.82 -4.43 -11.38
N MET A 50 16.85 -5.34 -11.18
CA MET A 50 16.93 -6.70 -11.71
C MET A 50 16.99 -6.73 -13.24
N GLY A 51 16.14 -5.93 -13.91
CA GLY A 51 16.16 -5.81 -15.37
C GLY A 51 17.47 -5.25 -15.92
N LEU A 52 18.04 -4.23 -15.26
CA LEU A 52 19.34 -3.67 -15.59
C LEU A 52 20.47 -4.69 -15.42
N VAL A 53 20.47 -5.48 -14.34
CA VAL A 53 21.45 -6.57 -14.17
C VAL A 53 21.35 -7.58 -15.31
N ASN A 54 20.14 -7.95 -15.72
CA ASN A 54 19.93 -8.88 -16.83
C ASN A 54 20.42 -8.32 -18.17
N MET A 55 20.20 -7.02 -18.43
CA MET A 55 20.73 -6.36 -19.63
C MET A 55 22.26 -6.37 -19.65
N LEU A 56 22.90 -6.01 -18.53
CA LEU A 56 24.35 -5.94 -18.43
C LEU A 56 25.00 -7.31 -18.62
N GLN A 57 24.32 -8.39 -18.22
CA GLN A 57 24.78 -9.77 -18.45
C GLN A 57 24.76 -10.18 -19.93
N ASN A 58 23.93 -9.53 -20.77
CA ASN A 58 23.75 -9.89 -22.18
C ASN A 58 24.11 -8.74 -23.12
N LEU A 59 25.02 -7.85 -22.69
CA LEU A 59 25.34 -6.63 -23.43
C LEU A 59 25.93 -6.92 -24.83
N ASP A 60 26.62 -8.06 -24.97
CA ASP A 60 27.26 -8.49 -26.22
C ASP A 60 26.24 -8.97 -27.27
N ASP A 61 24.98 -9.20 -26.89
CA ASP A 61 23.90 -9.65 -27.78
C ASP A 61 22.69 -8.70 -27.70
N PRO A 62 22.61 -7.69 -28.60
CA PRO A 62 21.52 -6.72 -28.62
C PRO A 62 20.12 -7.34 -28.71
N SER A 63 20.00 -8.56 -29.26
CA SER A 63 18.71 -9.25 -29.37
C SER A 63 18.14 -9.67 -28.01
N LYS A 64 18.99 -9.80 -26.99
CA LYS A 64 18.62 -10.22 -25.62
C LYS A 64 18.37 -9.05 -24.67
N ILE A 65 18.80 -7.84 -25.02
CA ILE A 65 18.62 -6.63 -24.17
C ILE A 65 17.13 -6.29 -23.98
N GLY A 66 16.30 -6.53 -24.99
CA GLY A 66 14.87 -6.21 -24.95
C GLY A 66 14.11 -6.92 -23.83
N ALA A 67 14.50 -8.15 -23.49
CA ALA A 67 13.88 -8.91 -22.40
C ALA A 67 14.14 -8.26 -21.04
N GLY A 68 15.38 -7.85 -20.75
CA GLY A 68 15.73 -7.14 -19.52
C GLY A 68 15.02 -5.78 -19.40
N MET A 69 14.80 -5.10 -20.53
CA MET A 69 14.08 -3.81 -20.58
C MET A 69 12.60 -3.97 -20.27
N ALA A 70 11.97 -4.98 -20.86
CA ALA A 70 10.57 -5.27 -20.61
C ALA A 70 10.32 -5.54 -19.12
N VAL A 71 11.18 -6.33 -18.47
CA VAL A 71 11.07 -6.61 -17.03
C VAL A 71 11.18 -5.33 -16.21
N ALA A 72 12.20 -4.51 -16.45
CA ALA A 72 12.41 -3.26 -15.70
C ALA A 72 11.21 -2.31 -15.80
N LEU A 73 10.66 -2.13 -17.01
CA LEU A 73 9.53 -1.24 -17.25
C LEU A 73 8.23 -1.79 -16.65
N LEU A 74 7.96 -3.09 -16.83
CA LEU A 74 6.74 -3.71 -16.32
C LEU A 74 6.70 -3.72 -14.79
N THR A 75 7.81 -4.00 -14.11
CA THR A 75 7.83 -3.97 -12.63
C THR A 75 7.55 -2.58 -12.09
N THR A 76 8.09 -1.54 -12.74
CA THR A 76 7.80 -0.14 -12.37
C THR A 76 6.34 0.20 -12.60
N PHE A 77 5.79 -0.20 -13.75
CA PHE A 77 4.40 0.03 -14.11
C PHE A 77 3.44 -0.65 -13.13
N TYR A 78 3.66 -1.93 -12.82
CA TYR A 78 2.83 -2.67 -11.86
C TYR A 78 2.96 -2.12 -10.44
N GLY A 79 4.16 -1.73 -10.00
CA GLY A 79 4.36 -1.09 -8.70
C GLY A 79 3.62 0.24 -8.57
N ALA A 80 3.65 1.07 -9.62
CA ALA A 80 2.94 2.34 -9.67
C ALA A 80 1.41 2.15 -9.71
N ILE A 81 0.90 1.19 -10.49
CA ILE A 81 -0.53 0.87 -10.54
C ILE A 81 -1.03 0.38 -9.18
N PHE A 82 -0.32 -0.58 -8.60
CA PHE A 82 -0.74 -1.15 -7.32
C PHE A 82 -0.76 -0.10 -6.21
N ALA A 83 0.26 0.76 -6.16
CA ALA A 83 0.28 1.88 -5.23
C ALA A 83 -0.91 2.85 -5.43
N ASN A 84 -1.07 3.38 -6.63
CA ASN A 84 -1.95 4.53 -6.88
C ASN A 84 -3.41 4.16 -7.14
N LEU A 85 -3.69 2.97 -7.67
CA LEU A 85 -5.07 2.55 -7.97
C LEU A 85 -5.66 1.66 -6.87
N ILE A 86 -4.83 0.93 -6.12
CA ILE A 86 -5.31 -0.09 -5.17
C ILE A 86 -5.01 0.27 -3.72
N CYS A 87 -3.86 0.86 -3.40
CA CYS A 87 -3.45 1.06 -2.01
C CYS A 87 -3.69 2.48 -1.46
N ILE A 88 -3.45 3.53 -2.24
CA ILE A 88 -3.57 4.93 -1.80
C ILE A 88 -5.03 5.42 -1.72
N PRO A 89 -5.96 5.01 -2.61
CA PRO A 89 -7.34 5.50 -2.57
C PRO A 89 -8.18 5.04 -1.35
N PHE A 90 -7.68 4.08 -0.56
CA PHE A 90 -8.37 3.43 0.56
C PHE A 90 -7.56 3.58 1.84
#